data_AF-A0A8T0QUU9-F1
#
_entry.id   AF-A0A8T0QUU9-F1
#
_cell.length_a   1.000
_cell.length_b   1.000
_cell.length_c   1.000
_cell.angle_alpha   90.00
_cell.angle_beta   90.00
_cell.angle_gamma   90.00
#
_symmetry.space_group_name_H-M   'P 1'
#
loop_
_entity.id
_entity.type
_entity.pdbx_description
1 polymer ?
#
loop_
_entity_poly.entity_id
_entity_poly.type
_entity_poly.pdbx_seq_one_letter_code
_entity_poly.pdbx_strand_id
1 'polypeptide(L)'
;MTHYEILMDIISHHQPHHILVEKPLCTTVQHCKKVIEAAQQRPDIIVQVGLEYRYMPPVAKLVDIVKSGTLGQVRMVAVREHRFPFLVKVNNWNRFNCNSGGTLVEKCCHFFDLMRLFAAANPVRVMASGAIDVNHKDEMYEGKVPDIIDNAYVIVEFDNGSRGMLDLCMFAEGSRNEQEISVVGDTGKGEAFVPESIVRFGKRTEGRDGVVTIMAEDDRIKYIYFAVPYHHSAFLGTYNLRKTYTL
;
A
#
# COMPACT_ATOMS: atom_id res chain seq x y z
N MET A 1 1.75 0.97 19.48
CA MET A 1 2.72 0.35 18.55
C MET A 1 4.13 0.73 18.95
N THR A 2 5.05 -0.23 18.96
CA THR A 2 6.41 -0.13 19.52
C THR A 2 7.47 0.40 18.55
N HIS A 3 7.17 0.59 17.26
CA HIS A 3 8.17 0.96 16.26
C HIS A 3 8.93 2.25 16.60
N TYR A 4 8.22 3.30 17.05
CA TYR A 4 8.82 4.62 17.27
C TYR A 4 10.01 4.56 18.24
N GLU A 5 9.84 4.00 19.43
CA GLU A 5 10.88 3.95 20.46
C GLU A 5 12.08 3.13 20.00
N ILE A 6 11.83 1.93 19.45
CA ILE A 6 12.87 1.04 18.92
C ILE A 6 13.65 1.72 17.79
N LEU A 7 12.97 2.42 16.89
CA LEU A 7 13.62 3.15 15.80
C LEU A 7 14.50 4.27 16.32
N MET A 8 14.02 5.06 17.29
CA MET A 8 14.81 6.14 17.89
C MET A 8 16.05 5.62 18.62
N ASP A 9 15.94 4.49 19.31
CA ASP A 9 17.07 3.83 19.97
C ASP A 9 18.14 3.37 18.95
N ILE A 10 17.73 2.72 17.86
CA ILE A 10 18.68 2.26 16.83
C ILE A 10 19.29 3.45 16.06
N ILE A 11 18.49 4.46 15.70
CA ILE A 11 18.96 5.65 14.96
C ILE A 11 19.90 6.50 15.81
N SER A 12 19.72 6.55 17.12
CA SER A 12 20.61 7.31 18.02
C SER A 12 21.89 6.56 18.39
N HIS A 13 21.98 5.26 18.07
CA HIS A 13 23.15 4.46 18.38
C HIS A 13 24.40 4.98 17.64
N HIS A 14 25.52 5.07 18.36
CA HIS A 14 26.79 5.63 17.84
C HIS A 14 27.35 4.87 16.62
N GLN A 15 27.12 3.56 16.52
CA GLN A 15 27.47 2.76 15.35
C GLN A 15 26.36 2.80 14.28
N PRO A 16 26.71 2.82 12.98
CA PRO A 16 25.75 2.81 11.89
C PRO A 16 25.05 1.45 11.76
N HIS A 17 23.71 1.49 11.75
CA HIS A 17 22.88 0.33 11.43
C HIS A 17 21.89 0.73 10.34
N HIS A 18 21.88 -0.01 9.23
CA HIS A 18 20.81 0.11 8.25
C HIS A 18 19.54 -0.53 8.81
N ILE A 19 18.39 0.11 8.57
CA ILE A 19 17.12 -0.27 9.17
C ILE A 19 16.11 -0.55 8.06
N LEU A 20 15.54 -1.75 8.09
CA LEU A 20 14.30 -2.06 7.41
C LEU A 20 13.23 -2.26 8.48
N VAL A 21 12.23 -1.39 8.49
CA VAL A 21 11.12 -1.47 9.45
C VAL A 21 9.85 -1.93 8.77
N GLU A 22 9.09 -2.78 9.45
CA GLU A 22 7.74 -3.16 9.01
C GLU A 22 6.80 -1.94 8.94
N LYS A 23 5.81 -2.04 8.06
CA LYS A 23 4.74 -1.05 8.00
C LYS A 23 3.77 -1.21 9.20
N PRO A 24 3.04 -0.14 9.56
CA PRO A 24 3.31 1.25 9.22
C PRO A 24 4.55 1.76 9.99
N LEU A 25 5.16 2.85 9.50
CA LEU A 25 6.33 3.45 10.16
C LEU A 25 6.03 3.77 11.64
N CYS A 26 4.94 4.49 11.89
CA CYS A 26 4.37 4.75 13.22
C CYS A 26 2.85 4.90 13.09
N THR A 27 2.14 4.92 14.23
CA THR A 27 0.68 5.15 14.28
C THR A 27 0.27 6.62 14.26
N THR A 28 1.22 7.55 14.47
CA THR A 28 0.96 8.99 14.49
C THR A 28 1.91 9.73 13.57
N VAL A 29 1.40 10.80 12.95
CA VAL A 29 2.21 11.69 12.09
C VAL A 29 3.36 12.32 12.87
N GLN A 30 3.14 12.67 14.13
CA GLN A 30 4.16 13.28 14.98
C GLN A 30 5.36 12.35 15.18
N HIS A 31 5.12 11.06 15.44
CA HIS A 31 6.20 10.07 15.56
C HIS A 31 6.90 9.83 14.23
N CYS A 32 6.15 9.72 13.12
CA CYS A 32 6.75 9.61 11.79
C CYS A 32 7.71 10.77 11.49
N LYS A 33 7.31 12.01 11.78
CA LYS A 33 8.17 13.20 11.57
C LYS A 33 9.47 13.12 12.35
N LYS A 34 9.40 12.79 13.64
CA LYS A 34 10.59 12.64 14.50
C LYS A 34 11.56 11.58 13.97
N VAL A 35 11.05 10.42 13.53
CA VAL A 35 11.88 9.36 12.95
C VAL A 35 12.54 9.83 11.65
N ILE A 36 11.79 10.50 10.77
CA ILE A 36 12.31 11.03 9.51
C ILE A 36 13.41 12.06 9.78
N GLU A 37 13.17 13.01 10.68
CA GLU A 37 14.13 14.04 11.08
C GLU A 37 15.42 13.40 11.64
N ALA A 38 15.30 12.43 12.54
CA ALA A 38 16.44 11.72 13.11
C ALA A 38 17.23 10.94 12.05
N ALA A 39 16.55 10.24 11.15
CA ALA A 39 17.19 9.50 10.05
C ALA A 39 17.90 10.43 9.05
N GLN A 40 17.39 11.65 8.83
CA GLN A 40 18.04 12.66 7.99
C GLN A 40 19.38 13.13 8.57
N GLN A 41 19.50 13.19 9.90
CA GLN A 41 20.77 13.53 10.57
C GLN A 41 21.84 12.43 10.53
N ARG A 42 21.51 11.23 10.02
CA ARG A 42 22.41 10.07 9.94
C ARG A 42 22.75 9.70 8.49
N PRO A 43 23.66 10.43 7.80
CA PRO A 43 24.00 10.16 6.39
C PRO A 43 24.69 8.83 6.13
N ASP A 44 25.17 8.20 7.18
CA ASP A 44 25.82 6.90 7.24
C ASP A 44 24.83 5.71 7.30
N ILE A 45 23.52 5.96 7.46
CA ILE A 45 22.51 4.90 7.52
C ILE A 45 21.42 5.06 6.45
N ILE A 46 20.81 3.93 6.09
CA ILE A 46 19.60 3.86 5.28
C ILE A 46 18.49 3.36 6.19
N VAL A 47 17.35 4.07 6.19
CA VAL A 47 16.12 3.62 6.83
C VAL A 47 15.07 3.41 5.73
N GLN A 48 14.39 2.27 5.77
CA GLN A 48 13.43 1.83 4.76
C GLN A 48 12.18 1.29 5.44
N VAL A 49 11.02 1.48 4.81
CA VAL A 49 9.74 0.91 5.28
C VAL A 49 9.36 -0.24 4.35
N GLY A 50 8.97 -1.38 4.92
CA GLY A 50 8.49 -2.56 4.21
C GLY A 50 7.13 -2.29 3.56
N LEU A 51 7.14 -1.80 2.32
CA LEU A 51 5.96 -1.58 1.49
C LEU A 51 5.91 -2.68 0.43
N GLU A 52 5.59 -3.90 0.86
CA GLU A 52 5.76 -5.13 0.08
C GLU A 52 4.88 -5.19 -1.17
N TYR A 53 3.74 -4.50 -1.18
CA TYR A 53 2.81 -4.46 -2.30
C TYR A 53 3.45 -3.96 -3.61
N ARG A 54 4.48 -3.11 -3.53
CA ARG A 54 5.26 -2.68 -4.71
C ARG A 54 5.94 -3.82 -5.46
N TYR A 55 6.16 -4.94 -4.78
CA TYR A 55 6.94 -6.07 -5.27
C TYR A 55 6.12 -7.33 -5.48
N MET A 56 4.80 -7.26 -5.31
CA MET A 56 3.91 -8.33 -5.76
C MET A 56 4.01 -8.41 -7.29
N PRO A 57 4.18 -9.61 -7.91
CA PRO A 57 4.45 -9.74 -9.34
C PRO A 57 3.54 -8.91 -10.26
N PRO A 58 2.19 -8.93 -10.13
CA PRO A 58 1.34 -8.14 -11.02
C PRO A 58 1.48 -6.63 -10.79
N VAL A 59 1.74 -6.20 -9.55
CA VAL A 59 1.93 -4.78 -9.23
C VAL A 59 3.27 -4.28 -9.74
N ALA A 60 4.35 -5.04 -9.52
CA ALA A 60 5.68 -4.73 -10.03
C ALA A 60 5.66 -4.62 -11.57
N LYS A 61 4.98 -5.56 -12.23
CA LYS A 61 4.84 -5.54 -13.68
C LYS A 61 4.03 -4.34 -14.18
N LEU A 62 2.96 -3.95 -13.47
CA LEU A 62 2.21 -2.73 -13.77
C LEU A 62 3.08 -1.47 -13.59
N VAL A 63 3.92 -1.43 -12.54
CA VAL A 63 4.90 -0.34 -12.35
C VAL A 63 5.85 -0.25 -13.54
N ASP A 64 6.36 -1.37 -14.06
CA ASP A 64 7.23 -1.38 -15.24
C ASP A 64 6.53 -0.85 -16.49
N ILE A 65 5.25 -1.21 -16.70
CA ILE A 65 4.44 -0.74 -17.83
C ILE A 65 4.20 0.76 -17.77
N VAL A 66 3.96 1.30 -16.57
CA VAL A 66 3.81 2.75 -16.35
C VAL A 66 5.13 3.46 -16.65
N LYS A 67 6.24 2.95 -16.10
CA LYS A 67 7.58 3.51 -16.30
C LYS A 67 8.05 3.47 -17.76
N SER A 68 7.62 2.49 -18.54
CA SER A 68 7.98 2.42 -19.96
C SER A 68 7.29 3.50 -20.81
N GLY A 69 6.39 4.30 -20.22
CA GLY A 69 5.64 5.34 -20.93
C GLY A 69 4.49 4.79 -21.78
N THR A 70 4.18 3.50 -21.70
CA THR A 70 3.13 2.85 -22.52
C THR A 70 1.77 3.50 -22.32
N LEU A 71 1.49 4.01 -21.12
CA LEU A 71 0.21 4.63 -20.76
C LEU A 71 0.22 6.16 -20.93
N GLY A 72 1.37 6.77 -21.28
CA GLY A 72 1.54 8.21 -21.36
C GLY A 72 1.54 8.88 -19.99
N GLN A 73 0.99 10.09 -19.90
CA GLN A 73 0.88 10.82 -18.64
C GLN A 73 -0.26 10.25 -17.79
N VAL A 74 0.06 9.72 -16.60
CA VAL A 74 -0.93 9.20 -15.65
C VAL A 74 -1.92 10.31 -15.24
N ARG A 75 -3.22 10.01 -15.35
CA ARG A 75 -4.32 10.91 -14.96
C ARG A 75 -5.10 10.39 -13.78
N MET A 76 -5.31 9.08 -13.70
CA MET A 76 -6.09 8.46 -12.64
C MET A 76 -5.44 7.17 -12.15
N VAL A 77 -5.45 6.98 -10.84
CA VAL A 77 -5.09 5.72 -10.18
C VAL A 77 -6.27 5.32 -9.30
N ALA A 78 -6.84 4.14 -9.52
CA ALA A 78 -7.91 3.61 -8.69
C ALA A 78 -7.47 2.29 -8.08
N VAL A 79 -7.73 2.11 -6.79
CA VAL A 79 -7.45 0.88 -6.07
C VAL A 79 -8.71 0.44 -5.37
N ARG A 80 -9.16 -0.78 -5.71
CA ARG A 80 -10.21 -1.49 -4.97
C ARG A 80 -9.54 -2.52 -4.07
N GLU A 81 -9.84 -2.45 -2.78
CA GLU A 81 -9.44 -3.41 -1.75
C GLU A 81 -10.70 -4.00 -1.13
N HIS A 82 -11.14 -5.15 -1.64
CA HIS A 82 -12.33 -5.85 -1.17
C HIS A 82 -11.93 -7.22 -0.65
N ARG A 83 -11.87 -7.38 0.67
CA ARG A 83 -11.35 -8.60 1.29
C ARG A 83 -12.13 -9.00 2.54
N PHE A 84 -11.70 -10.08 3.16
CA PHE A 84 -12.13 -10.52 4.48
C PHE A 84 -11.61 -9.59 5.60
N PRO A 85 -12.19 -9.66 6.82
CA PRO A 85 -11.79 -8.78 7.93
C PRO A 85 -10.37 -9.01 8.44
N PHE A 86 -9.97 -8.21 9.44
CA PHE A 86 -8.70 -8.45 10.10
C PHE A 86 -8.69 -9.78 10.85
N LEU A 87 -7.63 -10.56 10.63
CA LEU A 87 -7.38 -11.78 11.37
C LEU A 87 -7.16 -11.46 12.86
N VAL A 88 -7.36 -12.49 13.70
CA VAL A 88 -7.00 -12.47 15.11
C VAL A 88 -5.48 -12.32 15.22
N LYS A 89 -5.04 -11.41 16.08
CA LYS A 89 -3.62 -11.18 16.39
C LYS A 89 -3.39 -11.33 17.88
N VAL A 90 -2.12 -11.41 18.30
CA VAL A 90 -1.75 -11.42 19.72
C VAL A 90 -2.45 -10.26 20.43
N ASN A 91 -3.22 -10.57 21.47
CA ASN A 91 -4.01 -9.61 22.25
C ASN A 91 -4.97 -8.72 21.42
N ASN A 92 -5.31 -9.12 20.19
CA ASN A 92 -6.20 -8.37 19.29
C ASN A 92 -5.82 -6.89 19.13
N TRP A 93 -4.51 -6.59 19.15
CA TRP A 93 -4.02 -5.21 19.10
C TRP A 93 -4.53 -4.45 17.86
N ASN A 94 -4.79 -5.16 16.76
CA ASN A 94 -5.24 -4.60 15.49
C ASN A 94 -6.72 -4.18 15.48
N ARG A 95 -7.48 -4.41 16.56
CA ARG A 95 -8.88 -3.98 16.71
C ARG A 95 -9.06 -2.54 17.16
N PHE A 96 -7.97 -1.89 17.59
CA PHE A 96 -8.02 -0.57 18.20
C PHE A 96 -7.13 0.45 17.51
N ASN A 97 -7.68 1.60 17.13
CA ASN A 97 -6.97 2.68 16.42
C ASN A 97 -5.76 3.18 17.20
N CYS A 98 -5.84 3.26 18.54
CA CYS A 98 -4.72 3.68 19.39
C CYS A 98 -3.49 2.78 19.23
N ASN A 99 -3.70 1.50 18.85
CA ASN A 99 -2.66 0.51 18.71
C ASN A 99 -2.14 0.39 17.28
N SER A 100 -3.02 0.52 16.28
CA SER A 100 -2.72 0.25 14.86
C SER A 100 -2.65 1.49 13.98
N GLY A 101 -3.21 2.62 14.43
CA GLY A 101 -3.52 3.78 13.58
C GLY A 101 -4.81 3.63 12.78
N GLY A 102 -5.51 2.49 12.92
CA GLY A 102 -6.74 2.17 12.21
C GLY A 102 -6.54 1.55 10.85
N THR A 103 -7.63 1.12 10.22
CA THR A 103 -7.61 0.38 8.95
C THR A 103 -6.91 1.12 7.82
N LEU A 104 -7.12 2.44 7.71
CA LEU A 104 -6.48 3.24 6.67
C LEU A 104 -4.95 3.37 6.84
N VAL A 105 -4.45 3.31 8.08
CA VAL A 105 -3.02 3.40 8.39
C VAL A 105 -2.36 2.03 8.36
N GLU A 106 -2.96 1.04 8.99
CA GLU A 106 -2.39 -0.31 9.10
C GLU A 106 -2.44 -1.03 7.75
N LYS A 107 -3.59 -1.02 7.08
CA LYS A 107 -3.81 -1.79 5.85
C LYS A 107 -3.63 -0.93 4.61
N CYS A 108 -4.29 0.23 4.56
CA CYS A 108 -4.35 1.01 3.33
C CYS A 108 -3.13 1.87 3.05
N CYS A 109 -2.12 1.92 3.95
CA CYS A 109 -0.87 2.62 3.69
C CYS A 109 -0.17 2.14 2.41
N HIS A 110 -0.31 0.85 2.07
CA HIS A 110 0.19 0.30 0.81
C HIS A 110 -0.47 0.97 -0.40
N PHE A 111 -1.78 1.22 -0.35
CA PHE A 111 -2.52 1.75 -1.49
C PHE A 111 -2.26 3.22 -1.69
N PHE A 112 -2.16 4.01 -0.61
CA PHE A 112 -1.73 5.41 -0.71
C PHE A 112 -0.30 5.54 -1.23
N ASP A 113 0.57 4.62 -0.81
CA ASP A 113 1.92 4.52 -1.34
C ASP A 113 1.95 4.18 -2.84
N LEU A 114 1.18 3.18 -3.27
CA LEU A 114 1.06 2.81 -4.68
C LEU A 114 0.47 3.95 -5.52
N MET A 115 -0.56 4.64 -5.04
CA MET A 115 -1.13 5.81 -5.74
C MET A 115 -0.07 6.87 -5.98
N ARG A 116 0.71 7.20 -4.95
CA ARG A 116 1.81 8.17 -5.05
C ARG A 116 2.94 7.67 -5.96
N LEU A 117 3.24 6.37 -5.94
CA LEU A 117 4.22 5.75 -6.82
C LEU A 117 3.80 5.88 -8.29
N PHE A 118 2.57 5.50 -8.63
CA PHE A 118 2.05 5.58 -10.01
C PHE A 118 1.83 7.00 -10.48
N ALA A 119 1.35 7.89 -9.60
CA ALA A 119 1.16 9.30 -9.91
C ALA A 119 2.47 10.08 -10.06
N ALA A 120 3.57 9.58 -9.46
CA ALA A 120 4.86 10.29 -9.35
C ALA A 120 4.72 11.73 -8.83
N ALA A 121 3.84 11.91 -7.85
CA ALA A 121 3.36 13.22 -7.44
C ALA A 121 3.00 13.22 -5.96
N ASN A 122 2.98 14.40 -5.32
CA ASN A 122 2.62 14.50 -3.91
C ASN A 122 1.13 14.81 -3.74
N PRO A 123 0.46 14.21 -2.74
CA PRO A 123 -0.94 14.52 -2.46
C PRO A 123 -1.08 15.95 -1.92
N VAL A 124 -2.08 16.68 -2.43
CA VAL A 124 -2.38 18.06 -2.05
C VAL A 124 -3.77 18.23 -1.43
N ARG A 125 -4.70 17.29 -1.69
CA ARG A 125 -6.04 17.30 -1.10
C ARG A 125 -6.58 15.89 -0.94
N VAL A 126 -7.35 15.67 0.12
CA VAL A 126 -8.01 14.40 0.41
C VAL A 126 -9.48 14.65 0.76
N MET A 127 -10.36 13.80 0.24
CA MET A 127 -11.75 13.66 0.67
C MET A 127 -12.00 12.20 1.04
N ALA A 128 -12.60 11.94 2.20
CA ALA A 128 -12.83 10.58 2.68
C ALA A 128 -14.16 10.43 3.41
N SER A 129 -14.74 9.24 3.34
CA SER A 129 -15.89 8.79 4.13
C SER A 129 -15.72 7.30 4.44
N GLY A 130 -16.02 6.87 5.67
CA GLY A 130 -15.91 5.47 6.08
C GLY A 130 -16.63 5.20 7.40
N ALA A 131 -16.87 3.92 7.70
CA ALA A 131 -17.72 3.50 8.82
C ALA A 131 -17.33 2.11 9.37
N ILE A 132 -17.98 1.73 10.47
CA ILE A 132 -17.95 0.39 11.07
C ILE A 132 -19.34 -0.22 10.85
N ASP A 133 -19.52 -0.99 9.78
CA ASP A 133 -20.86 -1.44 9.38
C ASP A 133 -21.16 -2.90 9.74
N VAL A 134 -20.18 -3.79 9.62
CA VAL A 134 -20.38 -5.26 9.69
C VAL A 134 -19.48 -5.91 10.74
N ASN A 135 -18.18 -5.68 10.66
CA ASN A 135 -17.18 -6.48 11.37
C ASN A 135 -16.95 -6.01 12.80
N HIS A 136 -16.66 -6.97 13.68
CA HIS A 136 -16.17 -6.74 15.06
C HIS A 136 -17.11 -5.98 16.00
N LYS A 137 -18.36 -5.72 15.60
CA LYS A 137 -19.34 -4.95 16.39
C LYS A 137 -19.79 -5.67 17.65
N ASP A 138 -19.79 -6.99 17.62
CA ASP A 138 -20.18 -7.86 18.74
C ASP A 138 -18.97 -8.30 19.60
N GLU A 139 -17.76 -7.82 19.26
CA GLU A 139 -16.55 -8.10 20.04
C GLU A 139 -16.42 -7.15 21.24
N MET A 140 -15.87 -7.67 22.35
CA MET A 140 -15.56 -6.87 23.53
C MET A 140 -14.24 -7.32 24.17
N TYR A 141 -13.35 -6.36 24.40
CA TYR A 141 -12.06 -6.58 25.03
C TYR A 141 -11.88 -5.58 26.16
N GLU A 142 -11.73 -6.08 27.39
CA GLU A 142 -11.54 -5.23 28.59
C GLU A 142 -12.59 -4.10 28.70
N GLY A 143 -13.85 -4.42 28.35
CA GLY A 143 -14.96 -3.46 28.39
C GLY A 143 -14.99 -2.45 27.23
N LYS A 144 -14.15 -2.62 26.20
CA LYS A 144 -14.10 -1.77 25.01
C LYS A 144 -14.52 -2.56 23.76
N VAL A 145 -15.28 -1.89 22.90
CA VAL A 145 -15.64 -2.39 21.56
C VAL A 145 -14.60 -1.90 20.56
N PRO A 146 -14.17 -2.72 19.59
CA PRO A 146 -13.29 -2.31 18.50
C PRO A 146 -13.75 -1.02 17.80
N ASP A 147 -12.82 -0.13 17.45
CA ASP A 147 -13.09 1.19 16.88
C ASP A 147 -12.52 1.37 15.46
N ILE A 148 -12.12 0.27 14.82
CA ILE A 148 -11.57 0.25 13.46
C ILE A 148 -12.69 0.22 12.41
N ILE A 149 -12.58 1.06 11.38
CA ILE A 149 -13.51 1.06 10.24
C ILE A 149 -13.32 -0.19 9.37
N ASP A 150 -14.39 -0.66 8.74
CA ASP A 150 -14.37 -1.84 7.86
C ASP A 150 -14.70 -1.51 6.40
N ASN A 151 -15.05 -0.26 6.11
CA ASN A 151 -15.20 0.24 4.76
C ASN A 151 -14.88 1.73 4.67
N ALA A 152 -14.42 2.17 3.48
CA ALA A 152 -14.18 3.57 3.20
C ALA A 152 -14.08 3.86 1.69
N TYR A 153 -14.46 5.08 1.31
CA TYR A 153 -14.06 5.71 0.05
C TYR A 153 -13.10 6.86 0.34
N VAL A 154 -11.99 6.92 -0.40
CA VAL A 154 -11.00 8.00 -0.28
C VAL A 154 -10.60 8.50 -1.67
N ILE A 155 -10.72 9.81 -1.90
CA ILE A 155 -10.22 10.49 -3.09
C ILE A 155 -8.99 11.30 -2.69
N VAL A 156 -7.91 11.17 -3.45
CA VAL A 156 -6.67 11.93 -3.30
C VAL A 156 -6.41 12.74 -4.56
N GLU A 157 -6.10 14.02 -4.43
CA GLU A 157 -5.64 14.85 -5.54
C GLU A 157 -4.15 15.13 -5.39
N PHE A 158 -3.43 15.10 -6.50
CA PHE A 158 -1.98 15.26 -6.56
C PHE A 158 -1.56 16.59 -7.20
N ASP A 159 -0.36 17.07 -6.86
CA ASP A 159 0.21 18.34 -7.35
C ASP A 159 0.38 18.41 -8.88
N ASN A 160 0.50 17.28 -9.56
CA ASN A 160 0.53 17.19 -11.02
C ASN A 160 -0.86 17.13 -11.70
N GLY A 161 -1.94 17.27 -10.92
CA GLY A 161 -3.31 17.25 -11.40
C GLY A 161 -3.92 15.85 -11.62
N SER A 162 -3.17 14.77 -11.36
CA SER A 162 -3.71 13.41 -11.34
C SER A 162 -4.56 13.16 -10.07
N ARG A 163 -5.38 12.11 -10.09
CA ARG A 163 -6.25 11.73 -8.97
C ARG A 163 -6.11 10.26 -8.59
N GLY A 164 -6.15 10.01 -7.28
CA GLY A 164 -6.23 8.69 -6.66
C GLY A 164 -7.63 8.40 -6.12
N MET A 165 -8.07 7.14 -6.15
CA MET A 165 -9.29 6.67 -5.49
C MET A 165 -9.00 5.35 -4.76
N LEU A 166 -9.37 5.25 -3.49
CA LEU A 166 -9.44 4.01 -2.72
C LEU A 166 -10.91 3.65 -2.53
N ASP A 167 -11.26 2.43 -2.91
CA ASP A 167 -12.52 1.75 -2.58
C ASP A 167 -12.18 0.57 -1.64
N LEU A 168 -12.44 0.74 -0.35
CA LEU A 168 -12.14 -0.23 0.70
C LEU A 168 -13.42 -0.89 1.21
N CYS A 169 -13.41 -2.22 1.26
CA CYS A 169 -14.40 -3.04 1.94
C CYS A 169 -13.73 -4.28 2.58
N MET A 170 -13.98 -4.53 3.87
CA MET A 170 -13.42 -5.67 4.60
C MET A 170 -14.48 -6.73 4.98
N PHE A 171 -15.66 -6.68 4.39
CA PHE A 171 -16.73 -7.70 4.51
C PHE A 171 -17.09 -8.23 3.10
N ALA A 172 -16.05 -8.51 2.31
CA ALA A 172 -16.17 -8.87 0.90
C ALA A 172 -15.44 -10.19 0.57
N GLU A 173 -15.66 -11.23 1.37
CA GLU A 173 -15.09 -12.57 1.23
C GLU A 173 -15.37 -13.21 -0.14
N GLY A 174 -16.46 -12.80 -0.80
CA GLY A 174 -16.83 -13.27 -2.14
C GLY A 174 -16.03 -12.67 -3.30
N SER A 175 -15.02 -11.84 -3.01
CA SER A 175 -14.23 -11.18 -4.04
C SER A 175 -13.35 -12.17 -4.81
N ARG A 176 -13.42 -12.12 -6.15
CA ARG A 176 -12.52 -12.87 -7.04
C ARG A 176 -11.07 -12.37 -6.92
N ASN A 177 -10.92 -11.05 -6.99
CA ASN A 177 -9.67 -10.35 -6.69
C ASN A 177 -9.92 -9.48 -5.46
N GLU A 178 -9.04 -9.60 -4.48
CA GLU A 178 -9.04 -8.72 -3.31
C GLU A 178 -8.54 -7.34 -3.67
N GLN A 179 -7.45 -7.27 -4.46
CA GLN A 179 -6.91 -6.02 -4.97
C GLN A 179 -7.14 -5.93 -6.48
N GLU A 180 -7.73 -4.81 -6.90
CA GLU A 180 -7.75 -4.39 -8.29
C GLU A 180 -7.15 -2.99 -8.39
N ILE A 181 -6.05 -2.87 -9.13
CA ILE A 181 -5.33 -1.61 -9.29
C ILE A 181 -5.46 -1.20 -10.74
N SER A 182 -5.96 0.01 -10.98
CA SER A 182 -6.16 0.58 -12.32
C SER A 182 -5.36 1.87 -12.45
N VAL A 183 -4.52 1.95 -13.47
CA VAL A 183 -3.74 3.15 -13.82
C VAL A 183 -4.15 3.58 -15.21
N VAL A 184 -4.72 4.78 -15.31
CA VAL A 184 -5.21 5.37 -16.56
C VAL A 184 -4.35 6.58 -16.87
N GLY A 185 -3.64 6.53 -18.00
CA GLY A 185 -2.98 7.69 -18.57
C GLY A 185 -3.72 8.23 -19.79
N ASP A 186 -3.17 9.26 -20.41
CA ASP A 186 -3.80 9.93 -21.56
C ASP A 186 -3.72 9.12 -22.86
N THR A 187 -2.76 8.19 -22.98
CA THR A 187 -2.59 7.34 -24.17
C THR A 187 -2.96 5.88 -23.94
N GLY A 188 -3.11 5.42 -22.69
CA GLY A 188 -3.42 4.02 -22.40
C GLY A 188 -3.92 3.75 -20.99
N LYS A 189 -4.27 2.49 -20.75
CA LYS A 189 -4.70 1.98 -19.44
C LYS A 189 -3.93 0.70 -19.10
N GLY A 190 -3.56 0.54 -17.83
CA GLY A 190 -2.99 -0.67 -17.27
C GLY A 190 -3.69 -1.05 -15.97
N GLU A 191 -3.84 -2.35 -15.72
CA GLU A 191 -4.53 -2.88 -14.54
C GLU A 191 -3.82 -4.11 -14.01
N ALA A 192 -3.80 -4.28 -12.69
CA ALA A 192 -3.26 -5.44 -11.99
C ALA A 192 -4.33 -6.04 -11.06
N PHE A 193 -4.41 -7.37 -11.07
CA PHE A 193 -5.40 -8.15 -10.33
C PHE A 193 -4.71 -9.13 -9.38
N VAL A 194 -5.09 -9.09 -8.10
CA VAL A 194 -4.53 -9.96 -7.05
C VAL A 194 -5.70 -10.65 -6.32
N PRO A 195 -5.67 -11.98 -6.13
CA PRO A 195 -4.52 -12.88 -6.28
C PRO A 195 -4.35 -13.49 -7.67
N GLU A 196 -5.19 -13.19 -8.66
CA GLU A 196 -5.10 -13.84 -9.97
C GLU A 196 -3.75 -13.65 -10.67
N SER A 197 -2.94 -12.69 -10.22
CA SER A 197 -1.62 -12.38 -10.77
C SER A 197 -1.69 -11.97 -12.24
N ILE A 198 -2.79 -11.34 -12.64
CA ILE A 198 -3.02 -10.91 -14.02
C ILE A 198 -2.69 -9.42 -14.15
N VAL A 199 -2.04 -9.05 -15.24
CA VAL A 199 -1.87 -7.66 -15.67
C VAL A 199 -2.47 -7.47 -17.05
N ARG A 200 -3.29 -6.44 -17.21
CA ARG A 200 -3.94 -6.08 -18.49
C ARG A 200 -3.54 -4.67 -18.86
N PHE A 201 -3.13 -4.44 -20.09
CA PHE A 201 -2.81 -3.09 -20.55
C PHE A 201 -3.04 -2.92 -22.04
N GLY A 202 -3.27 -1.68 -22.48
CA GLY A 202 -3.48 -1.36 -23.88
C GLY A 202 -3.50 0.13 -24.14
N LYS A 203 -3.23 0.51 -25.40
CA LYS A 203 -3.29 1.90 -25.84
C LYS A 203 -4.67 2.26 -26.34
N ARG A 204 -5.04 3.52 -26.15
CA ARG A 204 -6.33 4.06 -26.61
C ARG A 204 -6.52 3.95 -28.12
N THR A 205 -5.45 4.14 -28.89
CA THR A 205 -5.47 4.09 -30.36
C THR A 205 -5.71 2.69 -30.93
N GLU A 206 -5.38 1.66 -30.16
CA GLU A 206 -5.49 0.25 -30.57
C GLU A 206 -6.82 -0.37 -30.15
N GLY A 207 -7.62 0.35 -29.35
CA GLY A 207 -8.93 -0.10 -28.90
C GLY A 207 -8.85 -1.37 -28.05
N ARG A 208 -9.92 -2.19 -28.11
CA ARG A 208 -9.98 -3.45 -27.34
C ARG A 208 -9.08 -4.54 -27.93
N ASP A 209 -8.85 -4.51 -29.24
CA ASP A 209 -8.07 -5.53 -29.94
C ASP A 209 -6.57 -5.44 -29.62
N GLY A 210 -6.09 -4.27 -29.22
CA GLY A 210 -4.71 -4.07 -28.73
C GLY A 210 -4.47 -4.38 -27.26
N VAL A 211 -5.48 -4.87 -26.52
CA VAL A 211 -5.31 -5.16 -25.09
C VAL A 211 -4.49 -6.43 -24.91
N VAL A 212 -3.35 -6.29 -24.24
CA VAL A 212 -2.50 -7.38 -23.83
C VAL A 212 -2.89 -7.82 -22.42
N THR A 213 -3.02 -9.13 -22.21
CA THR A 213 -3.22 -9.74 -20.90
C THR A 213 -2.08 -10.70 -20.63
N ILE A 214 -1.41 -10.54 -19.51
CA ILE A 214 -0.31 -11.41 -19.09
C ILE A 214 -0.56 -11.96 -17.70
N MET A 215 -0.13 -13.19 -17.48
CA MET A 215 0.12 -13.72 -16.15
C MET A 215 1.46 -13.15 -15.68
N ALA A 216 1.47 -12.44 -14.56
CA ALA A 216 2.69 -11.92 -13.96
C ALA A 216 3.29 -12.99 -13.06
N GLU A 217 4.55 -13.32 -13.33
CA GLU A 217 5.34 -14.29 -12.58
C GLU A 217 6.64 -13.62 -12.14
N ASP A 218 7.24 -14.14 -11.06
CA ASP A 218 8.55 -13.72 -10.60
C ASP A 218 9.36 -14.98 -10.26
N ASP A 219 10.30 -15.33 -11.13
CA ASP A 219 11.13 -16.54 -11.03
C ASP A 219 11.97 -16.60 -9.75
N ARG A 220 12.12 -15.48 -9.03
CA ARG A 220 12.79 -15.45 -7.73
C ARG A 220 11.91 -16.07 -6.64
N ILE A 221 10.59 -16.09 -6.82
CA ILE A 221 9.64 -16.68 -5.87
C ILE A 221 9.71 -18.21 -5.99
N LYS A 222 10.54 -18.82 -5.15
CA LYS A 222 10.76 -20.27 -5.13
C LYS A 222 9.64 -21.07 -4.46
N TYR A 223 8.87 -20.44 -3.59
CA TYR A 223 7.83 -21.10 -2.81
C TYR A 223 6.59 -20.22 -2.73
N ILE A 224 5.46 -20.82 -3.06
CA ILE A 224 4.12 -20.30 -2.79
C ILE A 224 3.56 -21.18 -1.67
N TYR A 225 3.75 -20.80 -0.41
CA TYR A 225 3.22 -21.59 0.70
C TYR A 225 1.71 -21.35 0.86
N PHE A 226 0.92 -22.41 0.68
CA PHE A 226 -0.52 -22.46 0.95
C PHE A 226 -0.78 -22.67 2.45
N ALA A 227 -1.46 -21.70 3.10
CA ALA A 227 -2.41 -21.87 4.23
C ALA A 227 -2.75 -20.53 4.93
N VAL A 228 -2.21 -19.40 4.47
CA VAL A 228 -2.84 -18.08 4.64
C VAL A 228 -2.65 -17.42 3.26
N PRO A 229 -3.69 -17.28 2.44
CA PRO A 229 -3.50 -16.55 1.20
C PRO A 229 -3.11 -15.11 1.61
N TYR A 230 -2.32 -14.43 0.80
CA TYR A 230 -1.98 -13.01 0.94
C TYR A 230 -0.86 -12.68 1.94
N HIS A 231 0.08 -11.85 1.47
CA HIS A 231 0.97 -10.89 2.18
C HIS A 231 2.49 -11.05 1.96
N HIS A 232 3.03 -12.16 1.41
CA HIS A 232 4.50 -12.35 1.38
C HIS A 232 5.10 -12.85 0.05
N SER A 233 4.47 -12.58 -1.09
CA SER A 233 5.01 -12.91 -2.43
C SER A 233 5.92 -11.81 -3.00
N ALA A 234 6.58 -11.03 -2.14
CA ALA A 234 7.22 -9.77 -2.50
C ALA A 234 8.73 -9.79 -2.17
N PHE A 235 9.57 -9.44 -3.15
CA PHE A 235 11.02 -9.28 -2.97
C PHE A 235 11.39 -7.83 -2.70
N LEU A 236 12.10 -7.55 -1.60
CA LEU A 236 12.52 -6.20 -1.23
C LEU A 236 13.63 -5.68 -2.18
N GLY A 237 13.35 -4.57 -2.87
CA GLY A 237 14.35 -3.72 -3.53
C GLY A 237 14.59 -2.42 -2.75
N THR A 238 15.80 -1.88 -2.74
CA THR A 238 16.18 -0.79 -1.83
C THR A 238 15.55 0.57 -2.19
N TYR A 239 14.67 1.11 -1.32
CA TYR A 239 14.21 2.52 -1.32
C TYR A 239 14.66 3.30 -0.08
N ASN A 240 15.40 4.39 -0.27
CA ASN A 240 15.93 5.23 0.80
C ASN A 240 14.91 6.34 1.12
N LEU A 241 14.60 6.59 2.40
CA LEU A 241 13.75 7.71 2.86
C LEU A 241 14.24 9.10 2.37
N ARG A 242 15.44 9.19 1.79
CA ARG A 242 16.04 10.42 1.24
C ARG A 242 15.70 10.70 -0.23
N LYS A 243 15.15 9.75 -0.99
CA LYS A 243 14.83 9.97 -2.41
C LYS A 243 13.38 10.43 -2.60
N THR A 244 13.21 11.60 -3.20
CA THR A 244 11.95 12.07 -3.78
C THR A 244 11.54 11.20 -4.97
N TYR A 245 10.24 10.95 -5.06
CA TYR A 245 9.58 10.09 -6.02
C TYR A 245 9.78 10.66 -7.42
N THR A 246 10.76 10.15 -8.15
CA THR A 246 10.96 10.44 -9.57
C THR A 246 10.80 9.09 -10.26
N LEU A 247 9.74 8.93 -11.06
CA LEU A 247 9.61 7.80 -11.98
C LEU A 247 10.58 7.99 -13.16
#